data_AF-A0A820IKA9-F1
#
_entry.id   AF-A0A820IKA9-F1
#
_cell.length_a   1.000
_cell.length_b   1.000
_cell.length_c   1.000
_cell.angle_alpha   90.00
_cell.angle_beta   90.00
_cell.angle_gamma   90.00
#
_symmetry.space_group_name_H-M   'P 1'
#
loop_
_entity.id
_entity.type
_entity.pdbx_description
1 polymer ?
#
loop_
_entity_poly.entity_id
_entity_poly.type
_entity_poly.pdbx_seq_one_letter_code
_entity_poly.pdbx_strand_id
1 'polypeptide(L)'
;FADQHYQNAQRLIDNSFEFMVTELDVAIPINDGNPRDPNDVEKQGLLYRSILKYVLHFSPKCRALITWGFTDRYSWVPAFYNGTEGAALPVDWNYQPKLAYWQMQEELARVLPNGNYRLSPESQPNKCLGVYDNNITSSVMQLYDDGCNTPNKKWTITWLNHGTYRLSPVS
;
A
#
# COMPACT_ATOMS: atom_id res chain seq x y z
N PHE A 1 8.42 -2.02 -18.54
CA PHE A 1 7.11 -2.67 -18.30
C PHE A 1 6.01 -1.68 -17.91
N ALA A 2 6.28 -0.58 -17.20
CA ALA A 2 5.23 0.37 -16.79
C ALA A 2 4.54 1.12 -17.95
N ASP A 3 5.25 1.48 -19.03
CA ASP A 3 4.72 2.44 -20.01
C ASP A 3 3.59 1.92 -20.91
N GLN A 4 3.59 0.62 -21.26
CA GLN A 4 2.66 0.11 -22.28
C GLN A 4 1.20 0.10 -21.80
N HIS A 5 0.96 -0.24 -20.53
CA HIS A 5 -0.40 -0.28 -19.98
C HIS A 5 -1.00 1.12 -19.83
N TYR A 6 -0.18 2.13 -19.47
CA TYR A 6 -0.60 3.54 -19.43
C TYR A 6 -0.97 4.06 -20.82
N GLN A 7 -0.17 3.74 -21.84
CA GLN A 7 -0.48 4.11 -23.22
C GLN A 7 -1.78 3.47 -23.72
N ASN A 8 -2.02 2.20 -23.36
CA ASN A 8 -3.25 1.51 -23.74
C ASN A 8 -4.49 2.11 -23.05
N ALA A 9 -4.40 2.45 -21.76
CA ALA A 9 -5.44 3.20 -21.06
C ALA A 9 -5.72 4.54 -21.73
N GLN A 10 -4.67 5.30 -22.06
CA GLN A 10 -4.84 6.59 -22.71
C GLN A 10 -5.57 6.46 -24.05
N ARG A 11 -5.23 5.44 -24.85
CA ARG A 11 -5.96 5.15 -26.10
C ARG A 11 -7.45 4.87 -25.88
N LEU A 12 -7.82 4.14 -24.83
CA LEU A 12 -9.23 3.92 -24.50
C LEU A 12 -9.93 5.25 -24.14
N ILE A 13 -9.27 6.07 -23.32
CA ILE A 13 -9.79 7.37 -22.89
C ILE A 13 -9.94 8.33 -24.06
N ASP A 14 -8.97 8.37 -24.98
CA ASP A 14 -9.00 9.22 -26.17
C ASP A 14 -10.17 8.85 -27.09
N ASN A 15 -10.61 7.59 -27.05
CA ASN A 15 -11.79 7.09 -27.74
C ASN A 15 -13.08 7.16 -26.87
N SER A 16 -13.05 7.94 -25.79
CA SER A 16 -14.18 8.17 -24.88
C SER A 16 -14.69 6.93 -24.12
N PHE A 17 -13.87 5.89 -24.02
CA PHE A 17 -14.20 4.73 -23.19
C PHE A 17 -13.78 4.93 -21.73
N GLU A 18 -14.54 4.31 -20.84
CA GLU A 18 -14.15 4.03 -19.47
C GLU A 18 -13.71 2.57 -19.36
N PHE A 19 -12.89 2.27 -18.36
CA PHE A 19 -12.38 0.92 -18.18
C PHE A 19 -12.25 0.56 -16.70
N MET A 20 -12.00 -0.72 -16.44
CA MET A 20 -11.79 -1.28 -15.12
C MET A 20 -10.74 -2.37 -15.21
N VAL A 21 -10.05 -2.62 -14.10
CA VAL A 21 -9.32 -3.87 -13.90
C VAL A 21 -10.28 -4.82 -13.20
N THR A 22 -10.71 -5.89 -13.86
CA THR A 22 -11.83 -6.72 -13.41
C THR A 22 -11.43 -8.03 -12.72
N GLU A 23 -10.24 -8.57 -13.03
CA GLU A 23 -9.85 -9.94 -12.64
C GLU A 23 -8.36 -10.00 -12.24
N LEU A 24 -7.92 -9.12 -11.34
CA LEU A 24 -6.51 -9.10 -10.94
C LEU A 24 -6.16 -10.31 -10.06
N ASP A 25 -5.22 -11.10 -10.53
CA ASP A 25 -4.39 -12.00 -9.73
C ASP A 25 -2.94 -11.90 -10.20
N VAL A 26 -1.98 -12.08 -9.28
CA VAL A 26 -0.55 -11.97 -9.56
C VAL A 26 0.11 -13.23 -9.04
N ALA A 27 0.18 -14.27 -9.87
CA ALA A 27 0.74 -15.54 -9.46
C ALA A 27 2.25 -15.43 -9.15
N ILE A 28 2.69 -16.23 -8.19
CA ILE A 28 4.11 -16.43 -7.88
C ILE A 28 4.44 -17.93 -7.92
N PRO A 29 5.72 -18.31 -8.13
CA PRO A 29 6.14 -19.70 -8.03
C PRO A 29 5.88 -20.27 -6.63
N ILE A 30 5.27 -21.44 -6.57
CA ILE A 30 4.97 -22.15 -5.33
C ILE A 30 5.47 -23.60 -5.36
N ASN A 31 5.68 -24.18 -4.18
CA ASN A 31 5.83 -25.62 -3.96
C ASN A 31 4.82 -26.03 -2.88
N ASP A 32 3.97 -27.02 -3.18
CA ASP A 32 2.97 -27.54 -2.25
C ASP A 32 2.12 -26.45 -1.57
N GLY A 33 1.70 -25.46 -2.35
CA GLY A 33 0.86 -24.34 -1.86
C GLY A 33 1.62 -23.19 -1.18
N ASN A 34 2.95 -23.30 -1.01
CA ASN A 34 3.76 -22.28 -0.34
C ASN A 34 4.68 -21.54 -1.32
N PRO A 35 4.92 -20.23 -1.16
CA PRO A 35 5.88 -19.49 -1.97
C PRO A 35 7.26 -20.17 -2.00
N ARG A 36 7.83 -20.35 -3.20
CA ARG A 36 9.16 -20.95 -3.35
C ARG A 36 10.28 -20.02 -2.88
N ASP A 37 10.12 -18.72 -3.12
CA ASP A 37 11.02 -17.66 -2.68
C ASP A 37 10.21 -16.56 -1.98
N PRO A 38 10.51 -16.24 -0.70
CA PRO A 38 9.87 -15.13 0.01
C PRO A 38 9.97 -13.79 -0.72
N ASN A 39 11.04 -13.55 -1.50
CA ASN A 39 11.20 -12.32 -2.27
C ASN A 39 10.11 -12.15 -3.35
N ASP A 40 9.52 -13.23 -3.84
CA ASP A 40 8.44 -13.15 -4.82
C ASP A 40 7.15 -12.61 -4.19
N VAL A 41 6.92 -12.84 -2.89
CA VAL A 41 5.80 -12.25 -2.14
C VAL A 41 5.98 -10.73 -2.00
N GLU A 42 7.21 -10.25 -1.80
CA GLU A 42 7.51 -8.82 -1.76
C GLU A 42 7.29 -8.17 -3.14
N LYS A 43 7.85 -8.76 -4.20
CA LYS A 43 7.64 -8.29 -5.59
C LYS A 43 6.17 -8.27 -5.96
N GLN A 44 5.42 -9.31 -5.59
CA GLN A 44 3.97 -9.35 -5.76
C GLN A 44 3.31 -8.16 -5.09
N GLY A 45 3.68 -7.85 -3.84
CA GLY A 45 3.12 -6.71 -3.12
C GLY A 45 3.39 -5.37 -3.80
N LEU A 46 4.62 -5.16 -4.28
CA LEU A 46 4.98 -3.97 -5.06
C LEU A 46 4.21 -3.89 -6.39
N LEU A 47 3.96 -5.03 -7.03
CA LEU A 47 3.19 -5.07 -8.28
C LEU A 47 1.72 -4.69 -8.03
N TYR A 48 1.06 -5.26 -7.01
CA TYR A 48 -0.29 -4.86 -6.60
C TYR A 48 -0.38 -3.36 -6.32
N ARG A 49 0.59 -2.78 -5.60
CA ARG A 49 0.65 -1.33 -5.36
C ARG A 49 0.77 -0.53 -6.66
N SER A 50 1.62 -0.97 -7.58
CA SER A 50 1.80 -0.26 -8.85
C SER A 50 0.55 -0.29 -9.74
N ILE A 51 -0.21 -1.39 -9.74
CA ILE A 51 -1.48 -1.50 -10.45
C ILE A 51 -2.54 -0.63 -9.77
N LEU A 52 -2.59 -0.59 -8.44
CA LEU A 52 -3.48 0.32 -7.73
C LEU A 52 -3.16 1.79 -8.06
N LYS A 53 -1.88 2.17 -8.08
CA LYS A 53 -1.45 3.52 -8.51
C LYS A 53 -1.91 3.85 -9.92
N TYR A 54 -1.84 2.88 -10.84
CA TYR A 54 -2.35 3.02 -12.20
C TYR A 54 -3.86 3.29 -12.22
N VAL A 55 -4.66 2.53 -11.45
CA VAL A 55 -6.11 2.75 -11.35
C VAL A 55 -6.42 4.14 -10.77
N LEU A 56 -5.72 4.53 -9.71
CA LEU A 56 -5.88 5.85 -9.09
C LEU A 56 -5.48 6.99 -10.04
N HIS A 57 -4.40 6.82 -10.81
CA HIS A 57 -3.93 7.81 -11.79
C HIS A 57 -4.99 8.13 -12.85
N PHE A 58 -5.69 7.12 -13.35
CA PHE A 58 -6.72 7.28 -14.36
C PHE A 58 -8.14 7.48 -13.81
N SER A 59 -8.30 7.63 -12.48
CA SER A 59 -9.60 7.95 -11.90
C SER A 59 -10.10 9.33 -12.38
N PRO A 60 -11.39 9.50 -12.76
CA PRO A 60 -12.49 8.54 -12.65
C PRO A 60 -12.71 7.65 -13.89
N LYS A 61 -11.86 7.70 -14.91
CA LYS A 61 -11.97 6.89 -16.14
C LYS A 61 -11.66 5.41 -15.91
N CYS A 62 -10.77 5.12 -14.96
CA CYS A 62 -10.61 3.79 -14.39
C CYS A 62 -11.39 3.70 -13.06
N ARG A 63 -12.53 3.02 -13.06
CA ARG A 63 -13.48 3.09 -11.92
C ARG A 63 -13.27 2.05 -10.84
N ALA A 64 -12.60 0.95 -11.16
CA ALA A 64 -12.47 -0.17 -10.23
C ALA A 64 -11.19 -0.99 -10.47
N LEU A 65 -10.67 -1.50 -9.36
CA LEU A 65 -9.73 -2.60 -9.28
C LEU A 65 -10.45 -3.76 -8.57
N ILE A 66 -10.65 -4.86 -9.27
CA ILE A 66 -11.30 -6.06 -8.75
C ILE A 66 -10.32 -7.22 -8.89
N THR A 67 -10.10 -7.94 -7.79
CA THR A 67 -9.28 -9.15 -7.79
C THR A 67 -10.12 -10.37 -8.15
N TRP A 68 -9.52 -11.39 -8.78
CA TRP A 68 -10.24 -12.61 -9.15
C TRP A 68 -10.35 -13.59 -7.96
N GLY A 69 -11.15 -13.18 -6.98
CA GLY A 69 -11.20 -13.76 -5.64
C GLY A 69 -10.50 -12.86 -4.62
N PHE A 70 -10.62 -13.18 -3.33
CA PHE A 70 -9.98 -12.38 -2.27
C PHE A 70 -8.92 -13.15 -1.47
N THR A 71 -9.00 -14.49 -1.42
CA THR A 71 -8.10 -15.38 -0.68
C THR A 71 -7.52 -16.47 -1.59
N ASP A 72 -6.25 -16.79 -1.37
CA ASP A 72 -5.55 -17.89 -2.04
C ASP A 72 -6.26 -19.25 -1.86
N ARG A 73 -7.09 -19.40 -0.82
CA ARG A 73 -7.86 -20.63 -0.53
C ARG A 73 -8.77 -21.07 -1.66
N TYR A 74 -9.33 -20.12 -2.41
CA TYR A 74 -10.29 -20.39 -3.48
C TYR A 74 -9.78 -19.91 -4.84
N SER A 75 -8.48 -19.61 -4.96
CA SER A 75 -7.89 -19.18 -6.22
C SER A 75 -7.87 -20.34 -7.23
N TRP A 76 -8.19 -20.03 -8.48
CA TRP A 76 -8.12 -20.95 -9.60
C TRP A 76 -6.67 -21.21 -10.07
N VAL A 77 -5.74 -20.29 -9.74
CA VAL A 77 -4.37 -20.26 -10.26
C VAL A 77 -3.61 -21.58 -10.01
N PRO A 78 -3.59 -22.16 -8.78
CA PRO A 78 -2.87 -23.41 -8.54
C PRO A 78 -3.36 -24.57 -9.41
N ALA A 79 -4.68 -24.67 -9.62
CA ALA A 79 -5.23 -25.73 -10.46
C ALA A 79 -4.86 -25.55 -11.93
N PHE A 80 -4.88 -24.31 -12.43
CA PHE A 80 -4.54 -24.00 -13.82
C PHE A 80 -3.06 -24.28 -14.13
N TYR A 81 -2.16 -23.97 -13.20
CA TYR A 81 -0.71 -24.15 -13.36
C TYR A 81 -0.18 -25.48 -12.78
N ASN A 82 -1.02 -26.50 -12.61
CA ASN A 82 -0.62 -27.80 -12.05
C ASN A 82 0.19 -27.70 -10.74
N GLY A 83 -0.12 -26.71 -9.91
CA GLY A 83 0.53 -26.48 -8.62
C GLY A 83 1.92 -25.83 -8.67
N THR A 84 2.43 -25.39 -9.83
CA THR A 84 3.74 -24.70 -9.91
C THR A 84 3.64 -23.20 -9.66
N GLU A 85 2.46 -22.61 -9.87
CA GLU A 85 2.18 -21.21 -9.58
C GLU A 85 0.93 -21.09 -8.72
N GLY A 86 0.86 -20.03 -7.93
CA GLY A 86 -0.25 -19.81 -7.02
C GLY A 86 0.01 -18.63 -6.10
N ALA A 87 -0.56 -18.70 -4.89
CA ALA A 87 -0.50 -17.64 -3.90
C ALA A 87 -0.73 -16.25 -4.53
N ALA A 88 -1.73 -16.13 -5.40
CA ALA A 88 -1.85 -15.01 -6.34
C ALA A 88 -2.62 -13.80 -5.80
N LEU A 89 -3.33 -13.98 -4.67
CA LEU A 89 -4.24 -13.00 -4.10
C LEU A 89 -3.67 -12.31 -2.86
N PRO A 90 -4.23 -11.17 -2.42
CA PRO A 90 -3.70 -10.40 -1.30
C PRO A 90 -3.86 -11.04 0.08
N VAL A 91 -4.73 -12.05 0.21
CA VAL A 91 -4.97 -12.78 1.46
C VAL A 91 -4.60 -14.24 1.26
N ASP A 92 -3.85 -14.82 2.19
CA ASP A 92 -3.38 -16.20 2.08
C ASP A 92 -4.48 -17.24 2.34
N TRP A 93 -4.09 -18.52 2.29
CA TRP A 93 -4.96 -19.67 2.53
C TRP A 93 -5.62 -19.68 3.92
N ASN A 94 -4.93 -19.11 4.92
CA ASN A 94 -5.35 -19.05 6.33
C ASN A 94 -6.02 -17.72 6.68
N TYR A 95 -6.47 -16.97 5.66
CA TYR A 95 -7.09 -15.65 5.79
C TYR A 95 -6.19 -14.58 6.42
N GLN A 96 -4.87 -14.74 6.36
CA GLN A 96 -3.94 -13.73 6.81
C GLN A 96 -3.57 -12.78 5.66
N PRO A 97 -3.50 -11.46 5.91
CA PRO A 97 -3.12 -10.48 4.92
C PRO A 97 -1.64 -10.63 4.53
N LYS A 98 -1.36 -10.66 3.23
CA LYS A 98 0.01 -10.70 2.67
C LYS A 98 0.54 -9.29 2.42
N LEU A 99 1.81 -9.18 2.01
CA LEU A 99 2.42 -7.90 1.66
C LEU A 99 1.62 -7.12 0.61
N ALA A 100 0.99 -7.80 -0.36
CA ALA A 100 0.09 -7.16 -1.32
C ALA A 100 -1.09 -6.42 -0.70
N TYR A 101 -1.73 -7.00 0.33
CA TYR A 101 -2.81 -6.35 1.06
C TYR A 101 -2.32 -5.05 1.71
N TRP A 102 -1.19 -5.12 2.43
CA TRP A 102 -0.64 -3.99 3.16
C TRP A 102 -0.13 -2.88 2.23
N GLN A 103 0.51 -3.24 1.12
CA GLN A 103 1.00 -2.29 0.13
C GLN A 103 -0.16 -1.52 -0.55
N MET A 104 -1.28 -2.19 -0.84
CA MET A 104 -2.48 -1.52 -1.34
C MET A 104 -3.13 -0.64 -0.28
N GLN A 105 -3.24 -1.11 0.95
CA GLN A 105 -3.81 -0.32 2.06
C GLN A 105 -3.02 0.97 2.29
N GLU A 106 -1.68 0.89 2.29
CA GLU A 106 -0.80 2.05 2.44
C GLU A 106 -1.04 3.08 1.32
N GLU A 107 -1.17 2.61 0.09
CA GLU A 107 -1.41 3.49 -1.06
C GLU A 107 -2.80 4.13 -1.01
N LEU A 108 -3.84 3.37 -0.68
CA LEU A 108 -5.19 3.90 -0.47
C LEU A 108 -5.19 4.97 0.62
N ALA A 109 -4.47 4.75 1.73
CA ALA A 109 -4.39 5.70 2.82
C ALA A 109 -3.78 7.06 2.41
N ARG A 110 -2.96 7.12 1.36
CA ARG A 110 -2.36 8.37 0.84
C ARG A 110 -3.35 9.22 0.05
N VAL A 111 -4.41 8.61 -0.47
CA VAL A 111 -5.42 9.30 -1.31
C VAL A 111 -6.74 9.53 -0.58
N LEU A 112 -6.86 9.09 0.68
CA LEU A 112 -8.03 9.38 1.51
C LEU A 112 -8.00 10.86 1.95
N PRO A 113 -9.00 11.68 1.56
CA PRO A 113 -9.08 13.07 2.01
C PRO A 113 -9.21 13.18 3.54
N ASN A 114 -9.75 12.15 4.19
CA ASN A 114 -10.02 12.06 5.63
C ASN A 114 -9.61 10.69 6.20
N GLY A 115 -8.46 10.15 5.80
CA GLY A 115 -8.02 8.81 6.22
C GLY A 115 -7.79 8.69 7.73
N ASN A 116 -8.34 7.64 8.35
CA ASN A 116 -7.97 7.24 9.71
C ASN A 116 -6.69 6.40 9.64
N TYR A 117 -5.55 7.00 9.98
CA TYR A 117 -4.27 6.30 10.00
C TYR A 117 -4.10 5.53 11.31
N ARG A 118 -3.77 4.23 11.20
CA ARG A 118 -3.33 3.42 12.35
C ARG A 118 -1.82 3.56 12.47
N LEU A 119 -1.37 4.38 13.43
CA LEU A 119 0.04 4.51 13.78
C LEU A 119 0.38 3.45 14.85
N SER A 120 1.39 2.62 14.58
CA SER A 120 1.99 1.72 15.56
C SER A 120 3.42 2.21 15.83
N PRO A 121 3.63 3.16 16.76
CA PRO A 121 4.96 3.65 17.05
C PRO A 121 5.82 2.55 17.68
N GLU A 122 6.99 2.31 17.11
CA GLU A 122 8.04 1.50 17.73
C GLU A 122 9.01 2.44 18.47
N SER A 123 9.22 2.18 19.76
CA SER A 123 10.10 3.02 20.57
C SER A 123 11.56 2.70 20.30
N GLN A 124 12.34 3.72 19.94
CA GLN A 124 13.80 3.66 19.98
C GLN A 124 14.28 4.53 21.15
N PRO A 125 14.74 3.93 22.28
CA PRO A 125 14.93 4.65 23.55
C PRO A 125 15.85 5.87 23.50
N ASN A 126 16.76 5.92 22.54
CA ASN A 126 17.77 6.96 22.39
C ASN A 126 17.57 7.83 21.16
N LYS A 127 16.37 7.77 20.54
CA LYS A 127 16.06 8.60 19.38
C LYS A 127 14.78 9.39 19.57
N CYS A 128 14.80 10.62 19.06
CA CYS A 128 13.66 11.52 19.09
C CYS A 128 13.10 11.69 17.68
N LEU A 129 11.79 11.46 17.52
CA LEU A 129 11.10 11.83 16.28
C LEU A 129 11.03 13.35 16.17
N GLY A 130 11.48 13.91 15.05
CA GLY A 130 11.38 15.33 14.78
C GLY A 130 11.19 15.65 13.30
N VAL A 131 10.84 16.90 13.02
CA VAL A 131 10.73 17.42 11.64
C VAL A 131 12.09 17.90 11.12
N TYR A 132 12.32 17.64 9.84
CA TYR A 132 13.58 17.92 9.15
C TYR A 132 13.97 19.41 9.21
N ASP A 133 15.26 19.67 9.40
CA ASP A 133 15.91 21.00 9.31
C ASP A 133 15.29 22.08 10.21
N ASN A 134 14.79 21.71 11.39
CA ASN A 134 14.08 22.60 12.32
C ASN A 134 12.88 23.34 11.70
N ASN A 135 12.45 22.93 10.50
CA ASN A 135 11.36 23.57 9.81
C ASN A 135 10.05 22.93 10.28
N ILE A 136 9.37 23.61 11.20
CA ILE A 136 8.09 23.17 11.78
C ILE A 136 6.95 23.00 10.77
N THR A 137 7.16 23.43 9.52
CA THR A 137 6.20 23.25 8.40
C THR A 137 6.56 22.07 7.50
N SER A 138 7.70 21.42 7.72
CA SER A 138 8.15 20.27 6.93
C SER A 138 7.24 19.05 7.16
N SER A 139 6.87 18.37 6.08
CA SER A 139 6.20 17.07 6.12
C SER A 139 7.18 15.90 6.25
N VAL A 140 8.49 16.18 6.25
CA VAL A 140 9.54 15.15 6.36
C VAL A 140 9.90 14.97 7.83
N MET A 141 9.64 13.77 8.35
CA MET A 141 10.02 13.35 9.70
C MET A 141 11.28 12.50 9.67
N GLN A 142 12.12 12.61 10.71
CA GLN A 142 13.28 11.75 10.90
C GLN A 142 13.52 11.48 12.39
N LEU A 143 14.38 10.50 12.67
CA LEU A 143 14.87 10.22 14.01
C LEU A 143 16.19 10.94 14.25
N TYR A 144 16.29 11.59 15.41
CA TYR A 144 17.49 12.30 15.86
C TYR A 144 18.12 11.58 17.04
N ASP A 145 19.45 11.55 17.11
CA ASP A 145 20.22 10.90 18.19
C ASP A 145 20.51 11.82 19.39
N ASP A 146 20.10 13.09 19.32
CA ASP A 146 20.24 14.08 20.39
C ASP A 146 18.92 14.24 21.19
N GLY A 147 18.91 15.10 22.21
CA GLY A 147 17.77 15.22 23.12
C GLY A 147 16.46 15.71 22.45
N CYS A 148 15.32 15.29 23.00
CA CYS A 148 13.97 15.61 22.48
C CYS A 148 13.48 17.02 22.87
N ASN A 149 14.37 17.92 23.31
CA ASN A 149 13.99 19.18 23.94
C ASN A 149 13.84 20.35 22.98
N THR A 150 14.21 20.18 21.71
CA THR A 150 14.09 21.21 20.68
C THR A 150 12.66 21.29 20.14
N PRO A 151 12.16 22.47 19.73
CA PRO A 151 10.79 22.64 19.22
C PRO A 151 10.42 21.67 18.09
N ASN A 152 11.35 21.43 17.18
CA ASN A 152 11.18 20.49 16.06
C ASN A 152 11.08 19.00 16.46
N LYS A 153 11.30 18.65 17.73
CA LYS A 153 11.19 17.29 18.29
C LYS A 153 10.13 17.19 19.39
N LYS A 154 9.44 18.30 19.69
CA LYS A 154 8.32 18.34 20.61
C LYS A 154 7.03 18.28 19.82
N TRP A 155 6.07 17.51 20.31
CA TRP A 155 4.81 17.27 19.63
C TRP A 155 3.63 17.63 20.52
N THR A 156 2.71 18.43 19.99
CA THR A 156 1.38 18.61 20.56
C THR A 156 0.50 17.48 20.06
N ILE A 157 -0.08 16.72 20.98
CA ILE A 157 -1.08 15.69 20.69
C ILE A 157 -2.44 16.28 21.03
N THR A 158 -3.24 16.60 20.01
CA THR A 158 -4.58 17.16 20.19
C THR A 158 -5.64 16.10 19.90
N TRP A 159 -6.50 15.85 20.87
CA TRP A 159 -7.71 15.05 20.64
C TRP A 159 -8.72 15.86 19.83
N LEU A 160 -9.20 15.31 18.71
CA LEU A 160 -10.12 16.00 17.80
C LEU A 160 -11.60 15.73 18.09
N ASN A 161 -11.95 15.05 19.19
CA ASN A 161 -13.32 14.71 19.58
C ASN A 161 -14.09 13.78 18.62
N HIS A 162 -13.42 13.10 17.69
CA HIS A 162 -14.06 12.21 16.71
C HIS A 162 -13.27 10.92 16.43
N GLY A 163 -12.57 10.36 17.41
CA GLY A 163 -11.84 9.10 17.23
C GLY A 163 -10.36 9.27 16.86
N THR A 164 -9.90 10.48 16.55
CA THR A 164 -8.54 10.72 16.02
C THR A 164 -7.75 11.78 16.80
N TYR A 165 -6.42 11.65 16.74
CA TYR A 165 -5.48 12.62 17.28
C TYR A 165 -4.76 13.37 16.16
N ARG A 166 -4.47 14.65 16.38
CA ARG A 166 -3.52 15.43 15.57
C ARG A 166 -2.18 15.45 16.30
N LEU A 167 -1.10 15.15 15.58
CA LEU A 167 0.27 15.38 16.02
C LEU A 167 0.82 16.58 15.26
N SER A 168 1.29 17.62 15.96
CA SER A 168 1.93 18.77 15.34
C SER A 168 3.20 19.16 16.09
N PRO A 169 4.26 19.65 15.41
CA PRO A 169 5.42 20.22 16.07
C PRO A 169 5.01 21.35 17.03
N VAL A 170 5.69 21.48 18.15
CA VAL A 170 5.53 22.64 19.02
C VAL A 170 6.26 23.82 18.36
N SER A 171 5.51 24.89 18.09
CA SER A 171 6.04 26.18 17.61
C SER A 171 6.83 26.91 18.68
#